data_AF-A0A2Z6RCJ5-F1
#
_entry.id   AF-A0A2Z6RCJ5-F1
#
_cell.length_a   1.000
_cell.length_b   1.000
_cell.length_c   1.000
_cell.angle_alpha   90.00
_cell.angle_beta   90.00
_cell.angle_gamma   90.00
#
_symmetry.space_group_name_H-M   'P 1'
#
loop_
_entity.id
_entity.type
_entity.pdbx_description
1 polymer ?
#
loop_
_entity_poly.entity_id
_entity_poly.type
_entity_poly.pdbx_seq_one_letter_code
_entity_poly.pdbx_strand_id
1 'polypeptide(L)'
;MSMSTADPSVEDVERFNTEQLIGYLRTKDLNLNNNDYKKIRNERVAGLDFLQLTREILRSEPYRFPDGPARRVETLFNSLNNQRLLTLEEALSCVPPSASIKKLTESIPNSGDHVPDGVFLWDDFLESVNLYEFTDEKRYQRPQFSRSRSGVGEMSAQAIFEFNICEVLNELLPDYEFSRRNTKNPGDPDFTCFFARSTLLFPIEINLLEVGKLQFPEFYKKSAEARAMIKQIFSYMTENECQYGVLSTYNKHWFLYRPSNNPKKLWISETLELTSESPPVLKTYAYMVRKLCCDSDDSYYSPHVLKTPESVTRKDEGSVSKHTRSLRPRKSSSDNSSGSSSSSSLYKGQRNQNLSFMDFKFNGILAQGRSGKTLKCEFRGNTIALKCTDLWKSPSCILKEMQNEVKIYQILSTIQGEYIPKLLCYGYYGGGMCYVIGTSFVGTALTNYKHITERQRVMGLYALNVIHSKGVLHNDIRTENILLNNINDNVYLIDFGMASYHHDVKECWELFDEEKRKLVHLLNQYTLLDSVVIV
;
A
#
# COMPACT_ATOMS: atom_id res chain seq x y z
N MET A 1 51.55 -15.72 32.46
CA MET A 1 50.10 -15.81 32.19
C MET A 1 49.86 -15.30 30.78
N SER A 2 49.57 -16.18 29.84
CA SER A 2 49.28 -15.81 28.44
C SER A 2 47.95 -15.07 28.40
N MET A 3 47.97 -13.79 28.01
CA MET A 3 46.74 -13.06 27.73
C MET A 3 46.08 -13.63 26.48
N SER A 4 44.82 -14.00 26.61
CA SER A 4 43.92 -14.33 25.50
C SER A 4 43.99 -13.24 24.42
N THR A 5 44.17 -13.65 23.17
CA THR A 5 44.33 -12.80 21.97
C THR A 5 42.98 -12.35 21.37
N ALA A 6 41.90 -12.38 22.15
CA ALA A 6 40.60 -11.87 21.74
C ALA A 6 40.37 -10.48 22.35
N ASP A 7 39.91 -9.54 21.53
CA ASP A 7 39.49 -8.22 21.98
C ASP A 7 38.30 -8.38 22.96
N PRO A 8 38.31 -7.76 24.16
CA PRO A 8 37.21 -7.91 25.11
C PRO A 8 35.88 -7.42 24.53
N SER A 9 34.79 -8.13 24.85
CA SER A 9 33.44 -7.69 24.52
C SER A 9 33.07 -6.41 25.29
N VAL A 10 32.01 -5.72 24.87
CA VAL A 10 31.54 -4.54 25.61
C VAL A 10 31.11 -4.89 27.04
N GLU A 11 30.56 -6.08 27.26
CA GLU A 11 30.19 -6.58 28.60
C GLU A 11 31.43 -6.85 29.48
N ASP A 12 32.55 -7.26 28.87
CA ASP A 12 33.83 -7.40 29.58
C ASP A 12 34.38 -6.01 29.96
N VAL A 13 34.34 -5.07 29.01
CA VAL A 13 34.80 -3.69 29.23
C VAL A 13 33.95 -3.01 30.31
N GLU A 14 32.64 -3.19 30.33
CA GLU A 14 31.73 -2.62 31.35
C GLU A 14 32.15 -3.01 32.79
N ARG A 15 32.72 -4.22 32.96
CA ARG A 15 33.19 -4.75 34.26
C ARG A 15 34.59 -4.30 34.64
N PHE A 16 35.29 -3.56 33.78
CA PHE A 16 36.65 -3.11 34.10
C PHE A 16 36.65 -2.07 35.21
N ASN A 17 37.56 -2.26 36.17
CA ASN A 17 37.97 -1.16 37.03
C ASN A 17 38.86 -0.16 36.26
N THR A 18 39.16 1.00 36.86
CA THR A 18 39.95 2.07 36.23
C THR A 18 41.29 1.61 35.66
N GLU A 19 42.02 0.72 36.34
CA GLU A 19 43.33 0.25 35.87
C GLU A 19 43.20 -0.75 34.72
N GLN A 20 42.21 -1.64 34.77
CA GLN A 20 41.89 -2.55 33.67
C GLN A 20 41.47 -1.76 32.42
N LEU A 21 40.65 -0.73 32.57
CA LEU A 21 40.26 0.17 31.50
C LEU A 21 41.47 0.88 30.90
N ILE A 22 42.34 1.48 31.71
CA ILE A 22 43.56 2.14 31.22
C ILE A 22 44.48 1.13 30.51
N GLY A 23 44.61 -0.09 31.03
CA GLY A 23 45.35 -1.16 30.38
C GLY A 23 44.81 -1.47 28.99
N TYR A 24 43.50 -1.62 28.87
CA TYR A 24 42.80 -1.82 27.60
C TYR A 24 42.96 -0.64 26.63
N LEU A 25 42.79 0.60 27.10
CA LEU A 25 42.97 1.78 26.24
C LEU A 25 44.40 1.90 25.69
N ARG A 26 45.41 1.42 26.43
CA ARG A 26 46.81 1.35 25.96
C ARG A 26 47.04 0.30 24.87
N THR A 27 46.22 -0.74 24.79
CA THR A 27 46.30 -1.72 23.69
C THR A 27 45.64 -1.21 22.41
N LYS A 28 44.95 -0.06 22.46
CA LYS A 28 44.28 0.55 21.32
C LYS A 28 45.12 1.67 20.72
N ASP A 29 45.05 1.81 19.40
CA ASP A 29 45.74 2.87 18.66
C ASP A 29 44.99 4.21 18.76
N LEU A 30 44.88 4.72 19.98
CA LEU A 30 44.19 5.99 20.30
C LEU A 30 45.15 7.18 20.36
N ASN A 31 46.47 6.95 20.26
CA ASN A 31 47.50 7.98 20.36
C ASN A 31 47.26 8.96 21.53
N LEU A 32 46.97 8.40 22.71
CA LEU A 32 46.80 9.14 23.98
C LEU A 32 48.14 9.26 24.69
N ASN A 33 48.41 10.42 25.29
CA ASN A 33 49.63 10.64 26.06
C ASN A 33 49.45 10.26 27.55
N ASN A 34 50.54 10.27 28.33
CA ASN A 34 50.49 9.92 29.75
C ASN A 34 49.61 10.87 30.60
N ASN A 35 49.43 12.13 30.21
CA ASN A 35 48.52 13.04 30.91
C ASN A 35 47.05 12.70 30.63
N ASP A 36 46.72 12.23 29.42
CA ASP A 36 45.37 11.76 29.06
C ASP A 36 44.95 10.58 29.93
N TYR A 37 45.83 9.58 30.11
CA TYR A 37 45.57 8.46 31.02
C TYR A 37 45.49 8.89 32.49
N LYS A 38 46.27 9.90 32.91
CA LYS A 38 46.17 10.45 34.28
C LYS A 38 44.81 11.09 34.53
N LYS A 39 44.24 11.79 33.55
CA LYS A 39 42.89 12.39 33.68
C LYS A 39 41.83 11.31 33.93
N ILE A 40 41.83 10.24 33.14
CA ILE A 40 40.93 9.09 33.32
C ILE A 40 41.13 8.46 34.71
N ARG A 41 42.39 8.30 35.14
CA ARG A 41 42.72 7.73 36.46
C ARG A 41 42.27 8.62 37.63
N ASN A 42 42.49 9.93 37.53
CA ASN A 42 42.17 10.89 38.59
C ASN A 42 40.67 10.94 38.87
N GLU A 43 39.86 10.85 37.80
CA GLU A 43 38.41 10.80 37.87
C GLU A 43 37.86 9.40 38.18
N ARG A 44 38.75 8.41 38.40
CA ARG A 44 38.39 7.02 38.72
C ARG A 44 37.40 6.40 37.73
N VAL A 45 37.50 6.76 36.46
CA VAL A 45 36.59 6.27 35.41
C VAL A 45 36.71 4.74 35.31
N ALA A 46 35.64 4.03 35.61
CA ALA A 46 35.52 2.59 35.39
C ALA A 46 34.95 2.30 33.99
N GLY A 47 34.91 1.02 33.63
CA GLY A 47 34.38 0.56 32.35
C GLY A 47 32.97 1.04 32.03
N LEU A 48 32.06 0.91 33.00
CA LEU A 48 30.69 1.41 32.91
C LEU A 48 30.65 2.93 32.65
N ASP A 49 31.43 3.71 33.40
CA ASP A 49 31.49 5.17 33.25
C ASP A 49 32.01 5.56 31.86
N PHE A 50 33.05 4.85 31.40
CA PHE A 50 33.68 5.07 30.10
C PHE A 50 32.69 4.91 28.93
N LEU A 51 31.84 3.88 28.99
CA LEU A 51 30.83 3.62 27.97
C LEU A 51 29.69 4.66 27.96
N GLN A 52 29.56 5.48 29.00
CA GLN A 52 28.57 6.55 29.13
C GLN A 52 29.14 7.96 28.83
N LEU A 53 30.43 8.07 28.55
CA LEU A 53 31.04 9.35 28.21
C LEU A 53 30.51 9.88 26.86
N THR A 54 30.57 11.20 26.69
CA THR A 54 30.35 11.86 25.40
C THR A 54 31.57 12.67 25.02
N ARG A 55 31.70 13.03 23.74
CA ARG A 55 32.76 13.94 23.30
C ARG A 55 32.69 15.30 23.99
N GLU A 56 31.49 15.77 24.34
CA GLU A 56 31.32 17.01 25.10
C GLU A 56 31.86 16.89 26.52
N ILE A 57 31.53 15.80 27.23
CA ILE A 57 32.03 15.53 28.59
C ILE A 57 33.56 15.39 28.59
N LEU A 58 34.12 14.68 27.61
CA LEU A 58 35.58 14.55 27.48
C LEU A 58 36.28 15.89 27.28
N ARG A 59 35.63 16.86 26.62
CA ARG A 59 36.19 18.18 26.35
C ARG A 59 35.97 19.18 27.48
N SER A 60 34.99 18.96 28.36
CA SER A 60 34.74 19.79 29.54
C SER A 60 35.65 19.43 30.72
N GLU A 61 35.61 20.25 31.77
CA GLU A 61 36.13 19.82 33.08
C GLU A 61 35.38 18.56 33.54
N PRO A 62 36.05 17.62 34.25
CA PRO A 62 37.44 17.65 34.71
C PRO A 62 38.48 17.12 33.68
N TYR A 63 38.04 16.60 32.54
CA TYR A 63 38.90 15.86 31.61
C TYR A 63 39.72 16.76 30.67
N ARG A 64 39.12 17.82 30.14
CA ARG A 64 39.75 18.79 29.20
C ARG A 64 40.57 18.11 28.10
N PHE A 65 40.03 17.08 27.45
CA PHE A 65 40.70 16.42 26.32
C PHE A 65 40.78 17.37 25.13
N PRO A 66 41.93 17.43 24.43
CA PRO A 66 41.97 18.01 23.08
C PRO A 66 41.02 17.24 22.14
N ASP A 67 40.50 17.91 21.12
CA ASP A 67 39.42 17.38 20.29
C ASP A 67 39.80 16.09 19.53
N GLY A 68 41.05 15.97 19.08
CA GLY A 68 41.54 14.77 18.37
C GLY A 68 41.49 13.49 19.23
N PRO A 69 42.17 13.47 20.40
CA PRO A 69 42.01 12.42 21.42
C PRO A 69 40.55 12.13 21.78
N ALA A 70 39.74 13.16 22.04
CA ALA A 70 38.33 12.99 22.39
C ALA A 70 37.54 12.26 21.30
N ARG A 71 37.75 12.61 20.02
CA ARG A 71 37.13 11.92 18.87
C ARG A 71 37.51 10.46 18.74
N ARG A 72 38.78 10.10 18.98
CA ARG A 72 39.22 8.70 18.90
C ARG A 72 38.66 7.86 20.04
N VAL A 73 38.62 8.43 21.25
CA VAL A 73 37.98 7.80 22.40
C VAL A 73 36.46 7.61 22.17
N GLU A 74 35.79 8.65 21.64
CA GLU A 74 34.38 8.58 21.21
C GLU A 74 34.14 7.48 20.18
N THR A 75 35.00 7.39 19.17
CA THR A 75 34.90 6.35 18.15
C THR A 75 35.00 4.95 18.77
N LEU A 76 35.90 4.77 19.75
CA LEU A 76 36.07 3.48 20.42
C LEU A 76 34.86 3.09 21.27
N PHE A 77 34.40 3.95 22.19
CA PHE A 77 33.25 3.57 23.03
C PHE A 77 31.97 3.44 22.20
N ASN A 78 31.80 4.23 21.12
CA ASN A 78 30.67 4.05 20.21
C ASN A 78 30.74 2.70 19.49
N SER A 79 31.93 2.28 19.06
CA SER A 79 32.14 0.94 18.48
C SER A 79 31.81 -0.17 19.46
N LEU A 80 32.18 -0.03 20.73
CA LEU A 80 31.89 -1.02 21.78
C LEU A 80 30.40 -1.04 22.11
N ASN A 81 29.78 0.13 22.32
CA ASN A 81 28.34 0.23 22.57
C ASN A 81 27.49 -0.32 21.42
N ASN A 82 27.99 -0.28 20.18
CA ASN A 82 27.33 -0.92 19.05
C ASN A 82 27.41 -2.45 19.05
N GLN A 83 28.34 -3.04 19.81
CA GLN A 83 28.41 -4.51 19.99
C GLN A 83 27.45 -5.01 21.08
N ARG A 84 26.95 -4.11 21.95
CA ARG A 84 26.08 -4.48 23.07
C ARG A 84 24.77 -5.01 22.53
N LEU A 85 24.38 -6.20 22.99
CA LEU A 85 23.08 -6.74 22.66
C LEU A 85 22.00 -6.09 23.55
N LEU A 86 20.96 -5.59 22.91
CA LEU A 86 19.84 -4.86 23.50
C LEU A 86 18.71 -5.82 23.86
N THR A 87 17.90 -5.47 24.87
CA THR A 87 16.53 -6.01 24.97
C THR A 87 15.69 -5.57 23.78
N LEU A 88 14.52 -6.19 23.57
CA LEU A 88 13.59 -5.70 22.56
C LEU A 88 13.14 -4.26 22.85
N GLU A 89 12.86 -3.94 24.11
CA GLU A 89 12.51 -2.58 24.56
C GLU A 89 13.60 -1.55 24.18
N GLU A 90 14.87 -1.86 24.47
CA GLU A 90 16.01 -1.00 24.15
C GLU A 90 16.20 -0.85 22.63
N ALA A 91 16.03 -1.92 21.86
CA ALA A 91 16.13 -1.89 20.41
C ALA A 91 15.01 -1.06 19.78
N LEU A 92 13.77 -1.23 20.24
CA LEU A 92 12.59 -0.44 19.81
C LEU A 92 12.64 1.02 20.27
N SER A 93 13.49 1.34 21.25
CA SER A 93 13.73 2.71 21.70
C SER A 93 14.76 3.45 20.84
N CYS A 94 15.40 2.78 19.87
CA CYS A 94 16.30 3.45 18.95
C CYS A 94 15.54 4.39 18.00
N VAL A 95 15.98 5.64 17.93
CA VAL A 95 15.35 6.69 17.12
C VAL A 95 15.93 6.70 15.70
N PRO A 96 15.09 6.52 14.65
CA PRO A 96 15.55 6.63 13.27
C PRO A 96 15.93 8.08 12.89
N PRO A 97 16.85 8.28 11.93
CA PRO A 97 17.29 9.62 11.53
C PRO A 97 16.19 10.35 10.73
N SER A 98 15.91 11.61 11.07
CA SER A 98 14.98 12.45 10.29
C SER A 98 15.46 12.69 8.87
N ALA A 99 14.52 12.91 7.95
CA ALA A 99 14.80 13.18 6.54
C ALA A 99 14.10 14.44 6.04
N SER A 100 14.78 15.19 5.16
CA SER A 100 14.21 16.36 4.49
C SER A 100 13.63 15.95 3.13
N ILE A 101 12.31 15.84 3.04
CA ILE A 101 11.63 15.38 1.83
C ILE A 101 10.81 16.52 1.24
N LYS A 102 11.11 16.90 -0.01
CA LYS A 102 10.39 17.95 -0.71
C LYS A 102 9.12 17.40 -1.39
N LYS A 103 7.97 18.02 -1.14
CA LYS A 103 6.70 17.73 -1.81
C LYS A 103 6.76 18.16 -3.28
N LEU A 104 6.30 17.31 -4.19
CA LEU A 104 6.05 17.66 -5.60
C LEU A 104 4.64 18.24 -5.72
N THR A 105 4.46 19.29 -6.51
CA THR A 105 3.31 20.20 -6.47
C THR A 105 2.00 19.68 -7.03
N GLU A 106 1.87 18.39 -7.30
CA GLU A 106 0.66 17.84 -7.92
C GLU A 106 -0.11 16.98 -6.93
N SER A 107 -1.25 17.48 -6.47
CA SER A 107 -2.30 16.65 -5.90
C SER A 107 -3.54 16.81 -6.77
N ILE A 108 -4.05 15.69 -7.30
CA ILE A 108 -5.29 15.67 -8.06
C ILE A 108 -6.42 15.39 -7.05
N PRO A 109 -7.33 16.34 -6.80
CA PRO A 109 -8.47 16.07 -5.93
C PRO A 109 -9.49 15.20 -6.68
N ASN A 110 -9.85 14.04 -6.10
CA ASN A 110 -10.84 13.13 -6.69
C ASN A 110 -12.08 12.86 -5.80
N SER A 111 -13.18 12.61 -6.50
CA SER A 111 -14.59 12.70 -6.10
C SER A 111 -15.19 11.43 -5.49
N GLY A 112 -14.43 10.71 -4.68
CA GLY A 112 -14.99 9.55 -3.97
C GLY A 112 -16.02 9.88 -2.86
N ASP A 113 -16.79 8.90 -2.39
CA ASP A 113 -17.85 9.07 -1.41
C ASP A 113 -17.60 8.35 -0.06
N HIS A 114 -16.56 7.49 0.04
CA HIS A 114 -16.20 6.84 1.31
C HIS A 114 -15.43 7.77 2.23
N VAL A 115 -16.16 8.52 3.05
CA VAL A 115 -15.61 9.29 4.16
C VAL A 115 -16.09 8.72 5.49
N PRO A 116 -15.29 8.83 6.56
CA PRO A 116 -15.77 8.47 7.88
C PRO A 116 -16.91 9.39 8.31
N ASP A 117 -17.89 8.84 9.05
CA ASP A 117 -19.01 9.59 9.64
C ASP A 117 -18.51 10.66 10.64
N GLY A 118 -17.32 10.44 11.21
CA GLY A 118 -16.63 11.38 12.06
C GLY A 118 -15.18 10.98 12.31
N VAL A 119 -14.34 11.99 12.52
CA VAL A 119 -12.92 11.84 12.91
C VAL A 119 -12.75 12.34 14.33
N PHE A 120 -12.23 11.49 15.20
CA PHE A 120 -12.08 11.71 16.64
C PHE A 120 -10.62 11.55 17.06
N LEU A 121 -10.27 12.13 18.21
CA LEU A 121 -8.96 11.95 18.80
C LEU A 121 -8.90 10.60 19.53
N TRP A 122 -7.78 9.90 19.39
CA TRP A 122 -7.41 8.75 20.20
C TRP A 122 -6.37 9.20 21.23
N ASP A 123 -6.85 9.76 22.33
CA ASP A 123 -6.06 10.52 23.30
C ASP A 123 -5.25 9.64 24.28
N ASP A 124 -5.75 8.45 24.62
CA ASP A 124 -5.10 7.50 25.53
C ASP A 124 -4.09 6.55 24.87
N PHE A 125 -3.97 6.59 23.53
CA PHE A 125 -3.16 5.64 22.77
C PHE A 125 -1.67 5.71 23.11
N LEU A 126 -1.07 6.91 23.02
CA LEU A 126 0.36 7.07 23.26
C LEU A 126 0.74 6.83 24.72
N GLU A 127 -0.17 7.14 25.66
CA GLU A 127 -0.01 6.80 27.07
C GLU A 127 0.01 5.28 27.26
N SER A 128 -0.92 4.56 26.64
CA SER A 128 -0.97 3.09 26.66
C SER A 128 0.30 2.45 26.12
N VAL A 129 0.89 3.03 25.07
CA VAL A 129 2.17 2.56 24.50
C VAL A 129 3.32 2.76 25.51
N ASN A 130 3.35 3.90 26.20
CA ASN A 130 4.37 4.17 27.21
C ASN A 130 4.31 3.19 28.39
N LEU A 131 3.10 2.81 28.81
CA LEU A 131 2.87 1.86 29.90
C LEU A 131 3.18 0.40 29.55
N TYR A 132 3.29 0.06 28.26
CA TYR A 132 3.59 -1.29 27.80
C TYR A 132 5.09 -1.54 27.76
N GLU A 133 5.54 -2.66 28.35
CA GLU A 133 6.94 -3.09 28.38
C GLU A 133 7.12 -4.40 27.62
N PHE A 134 8.11 -4.44 26.71
CA PHE A 134 8.50 -5.66 26.02
C PHE A 134 9.53 -6.43 26.85
N THR A 135 9.12 -7.61 27.34
CA THR A 135 9.91 -8.43 28.29
C THR A 135 10.56 -9.66 27.65
N ASP A 136 10.73 -9.66 26.32
CA ASP A 136 11.34 -10.77 25.58
C ASP A 136 12.75 -11.10 26.08
N GLU A 137 13.04 -12.39 26.26
CA GLU A 137 14.37 -12.87 26.70
C GLU A 137 15.43 -12.72 25.60
N LYS A 138 15.02 -12.73 24.34
CA LYS A 138 15.91 -12.62 23.18
C LYS A 138 16.61 -11.26 23.18
N ARG A 139 17.90 -11.27 22.85
CA ARG A 139 18.73 -10.08 22.71
C ARG A 139 18.99 -9.75 21.24
N TYR A 140 19.11 -8.46 20.95
CA TYR A 140 19.12 -7.91 19.59
C TYR A 140 20.35 -7.04 19.37
N GLN A 141 20.86 -7.00 18.14
CA GLN A 141 21.83 -5.98 17.78
C GLN A 141 21.16 -4.61 17.70
N ARG A 142 21.93 -3.54 17.91
CA ARG A 142 21.42 -2.18 17.74
C ARG A 142 20.96 -1.98 16.28
N PRO A 143 19.71 -1.55 16.04
CA PRO A 143 19.20 -1.28 14.70
C PRO A 143 20.13 -0.37 13.89
N GLN A 144 20.31 -0.73 12.62
CA GLN A 144 21.05 0.08 11.66
C GLN A 144 20.08 0.88 10.80
N PHE A 145 20.33 2.18 10.67
CA PHE A 145 19.50 3.08 9.87
C PHE A 145 20.26 3.59 8.64
N SER A 146 19.51 3.79 7.56
CA SER A 146 20.01 4.42 6.35
C SER A 146 20.45 5.86 6.63
N ARG A 147 21.54 6.25 5.97
CA ARG A 147 22.09 7.61 6.04
C ARG A 147 21.43 8.58 5.05
N SER A 148 20.44 8.13 4.27
CA SER A 148 19.71 8.98 3.34
C SER A 148 18.88 10.02 4.10
N ARG A 149 19.34 11.29 4.10
CA ARG A 149 18.71 12.40 4.84
C ARG A 149 17.92 13.36 3.96
N SER A 150 17.84 13.12 2.65
CA SER A 150 17.10 13.99 1.75
C SER A 150 16.46 13.21 0.59
N GLY A 151 15.34 13.71 0.10
CA GLY A 151 14.60 13.11 -0.99
C GLY A 151 13.62 14.07 -1.64
N VAL A 152 13.06 13.65 -2.78
CA VAL A 152 12.03 14.40 -3.49
C VAL A 152 10.85 13.48 -3.79
N GLY A 153 9.64 13.93 -3.46
CA GLY A 153 8.41 13.19 -3.70
C GLY A 153 8.20 11.98 -2.78
N GLU A 154 7.01 11.39 -2.90
CA GLU A 154 6.55 10.29 -2.05
C GLU A 154 7.39 9.03 -2.22
N MET A 155 7.88 8.72 -3.43
CA MET A 155 8.75 7.55 -3.66
C MET A 155 10.01 7.58 -2.78
N SER A 156 10.62 8.77 -2.60
CA SER A 156 11.78 8.91 -1.70
C SER A 156 11.38 8.68 -0.24
N ALA A 157 10.22 9.20 0.17
CA ALA A 157 9.69 9.01 1.53
C ALA A 157 9.43 7.53 1.81
N GLN A 158 8.81 6.83 0.87
CA GLN A 158 8.53 5.41 0.96
C GLN A 158 9.82 4.59 1.04
N ALA A 159 10.84 4.88 0.21
CA ALA A 159 12.11 4.16 0.27
C ALA A 159 12.85 4.35 1.61
N ILE A 160 12.82 5.57 2.16
CA ILE A 160 13.42 5.85 3.48
C ILE A 160 12.62 5.15 4.58
N PHE A 161 11.29 5.18 4.52
CA PHE A 161 10.40 4.50 5.46
C PHE A 161 10.61 2.98 5.45
N GLU A 162 10.73 2.38 4.27
CA GLU A 162 10.98 0.95 4.09
C GLU A 162 12.25 0.50 4.82
N PHE A 163 13.36 1.22 4.63
CA PHE A 163 14.63 0.86 5.27
C PHE A 163 14.64 1.15 6.78
N ASN A 164 14.20 2.35 7.19
CA ASN A 164 14.39 2.80 8.56
C ASN A 164 13.31 2.33 9.53
N ILE A 165 12.14 1.92 9.02
CA ILE A 165 11.00 1.46 9.82
C ILE A 165 10.69 0.00 9.49
N CYS A 166 10.36 -0.34 8.23
CA CYS A 166 9.89 -1.68 7.90
C CYS A 166 10.96 -2.76 8.09
N GLU A 167 12.16 -2.59 7.52
CA GLU A 167 13.24 -3.58 7.63
C GLU A 167 13.67 -3.78 9.09
N VAL A 168 13.80 -2.69 9.84
CA VAL A 168 14.12 -2.73 11.28
C VAL A 168 13.05 -3.49 12.05
N LEU A 169 11.77 -3.20 11.83
CA LEU A 169 10.68 -3.91 12.51
C LEU A 169 10.62 -5.38 12.11
N ASN A 170 10.87 -5.72 10.84
CA ASN A 170 10.91 -7.11 10.36
C ASN A 170 12.06 -7.91 11.00
N GLU A 171 13.20 -7.27 11.27
CA GLU A 171 14.33 -7.90 11.97
C GLU A 171 14.00 -8.14 13.45
N LEU A 172 13.42 -7.15 14.11
CA LEU A 172 13.09 -7.21 15.53
C LEU A 172 11.88 -8.13 15.81
N LEU A 173 10.93 -8.21 14.88
CA LEU A 173 9.63 -8.89 15.00
C LEU A 173 9.40 -9.85 13.81
N PRO A 174 10.09 -11.00 13.75
CA PRO A 174 10.15 -11.85 12.56
C PRO A 174 8.83 -12.53 12.16
N ASP A 175 7.84 -12.60 13.05
CA ASP A 175 6.51 -13.12 12.75
C ASP A 175 5.64 -12.12 11.97
N TYR A 176 6.09 -10.87 11.87
CA TYR A 176 5.41 -9.78 11.20
C TYR A 176 6.17 -9.34 9.95
N GLU A 177 5.43 -8.96 8.93
CA GLU A 177 5.95 -8.55 7.63
C GLU A 177 5.40 -7.18 7.26
N PHE A 178 6.19 -6.14 7.55
CA PHE A 178 6.01 -4.79 7.05
C PHE A 178 6.65 -4.68 5.67
N SER A 179 5.85 -4.50 4.62
CA SER A 179 6.35 -4.52 3.24
C SER A 179 5.41 -3.81 2.26
N ARG A 180 5.82 -3.69 1.00
CA ARG A 180 4.98 -3.22 -0.12
C ARG A 180 4.04 -4.29 -0.67
N ARG A 181 3.74 -5.33 0.11
CA ARG A 181 2.92 -6.44 -0.33
C ARG A 181 1.49 -5.96 -0.61
N ASN A 182 1.00 -6.28 -1.80
CA ASN A 182 -0.36 -5.95 -2.21
C ASN A 182 -1.41 -6.76 -1.44
N THR A 183 -2.59 -6.17 -1.29
CA THR A 183 -3.76 -6.84 -0.74
C THR A 183 -4.54 -7.56 -1.85
N LYS A 184 -5.30 -8.60 -1.48
CA LYS A 184 -6.17 -9.33 -2.40
C LYS A 184 -7.45 -8.55 -2.78
N ASN A 185 -7.72 -7.44 -2.10
CA ASN A 185 -8.89 -6.59 -2.29
C ASN A 185 -8.52 -5.36 -3.15
N PRO A 186 -9.47 -4.64 -3.76
CA PRO A 186 -9.19 -3.41 -4.51
C PRO A 186 -8.51 -2.32 -3.67
N GLY A 187 -7.75 -1.43 -4.33
CA GLY A 187 -6.95 -0.39 -3.68
C GLY A 187 -5.54 -0.84 -3.31
N ASP A 188 -4.56 0.05 -3.43
CA ASP A 188 -3.15 -0.30 -3.36
C ASP A 188 -2.43 0.55 -2.29
N PRO A 189 -2.52 0.20 -0.99
CA PRO A 189 -1.77 0.89 0.07
C PRO A 189 -0.27 0.90 -0.18
N ASP A 190 0.44 1.94 0.28
CA ASP A 190 1.89 2.02 0.10
C ASP A 190 2.66 0.88 0.79
N PHE A 191 2.28 0.58 2.02
CA PHE A 191 2.78 -0.56 2.77
C PHE A 191 1.63 -1.29 3.47
N THR A 192 1.90 -2.52 3.85
CA THR A 192 1.01 -3.35 4.65
C THR A 192 1.80 -4.06 5.73
N CYS A 193 1.13 -4.41 6.83
CA CYS A 193 1.67 -5.29 7.85
C CYS A 193 0.90 -6.62 7.84
N PHE A 194 1.60 -7.73 7.64
CA PHE A 194 1.03 -9.08 7.72
C PHE A 194 1.57 -9.83 8.93
N PHE A 195 0.72 -10.60 9.61
CA PHE A 195 1.13 -11.61 10.58
C PHE A 195 1.24 -12.98 9.92
N ALA A 196 2.31 -13.71 10.24
CA ALA A 196 2.60 -15.06 9.74
C ALA A 196 2.40 -15.19 8.22
N ARG A 197 2.74 -14.13 7.48
CA ARG A 197 2.64 -14.01 6.00
C ARG A 197 1.24 -14.24 5.41
N SER A 198 0.19 -14.30 6.22
CA SER A 198 -1.14 -14.75 5.80
C SER A 198 -2.25 -13.79 6.21
N THR A 199 -2.16 -13.20 7.40
CA THR A 199 -3.21 -12.34 7.96
C THR A 199 -2.80 -10.89 7.84
N LEU A 200 -3.55 -10.10 7.06
CA LEU A 200 -3.33 -8.66 6.95
C LEU A 200 -3.78 -8.00 8.25
N LEU A 201 -2.89 -7.30 8.94
CA LEU A 201 -3.22 -6.56 10.16
C LEU A 201 -3.76 -5.17 9.81
N PHE A 202 -2.99 -4.39 9.04
CA PHE A 202 -3.37 -3.04 8.66
C PHE A 202 -2.60 -2.50 7.44
N PRO A 203 -3.21 -1.57 6.68
CA PRO A 203 -2.50 -0.77 5.67
C PRO A 203 -1.76 0.42 6.30
N ILE A 204 -0.72 0.86 5.61
CA ILE A 204 0.08 2.05 5.93
C ILE A 204 0.16 2.92 4.68
N GLU A 205 -0.15 4.20 4.80
CA GLU A 205 -0.06 5.16 3.69
C GLU A 205 0.98 6.25 4.00
N ILE A 206 1.85 6.54 3.03
CA ILE A 206 2.86 7.58 3.12
C ILE A 206 2.37 8.83 2.37
N ASN A 207 2.47 9.99 3.00
CA ASN A 207 2.11 11.25 2.37
C ASN A 207 3.12 12.36 2.74
N LEU A 208 3.15 13.46 1.99
CA LEU A 208 3.98 14.63 2.27
C LEU A 208 3.17 15.82 2.78
N LEU A 209 2.24 15.53 3.69
CA LEU A 209 1.39 16.53 4.33
C LEU A 209 2.15 17.34 5.38
N GLU A 210 2.04 18.66 5.29
CA GLU A 210 2.51 19.57 6.33
C GLU A 210 1.41 19.79 7.37
N VAL A 211 1.45 19.00 8.44
CA VAL A 211 0.59 19.21 9.60
C VAL A 211 1.29 20.18 10.56
N GLY A 212 0.66 21.33 10.77
CA GLY A 212 1.08 22.34 11.74
C GLY A 212 0.87 21.88 13.20
N LYS A 213 0.65 22.82 14.11
CA LYS A 213 0.49 22.54 15.55
C LYS A 213 -0.91 22.02 15.95
N LEU A 214 -1.83 21.90 15.01
CA LEU A 214 -3.19 21.47 15.32
C LEU A 214 -3.25 19.96 15.52
N GLN A 215 -4.14 19.53 16.41
CA GLN A 215 -4.51 18.12 16.50
C GLN A 215 -5.16 17.65 15.19
N PHE A 216 -4.90 16.41 14.79
CA PHE A 216 -5.30 15.92 13.47
C PHE A 216 -6.81 16.05 13.20
N PRO A 217 -7.73 15.74 14.14
CA PRO A 217 -9.17 15.92 13.91
C PRO A 217 -9.58 17.36 13.60
N GLU A 218 -8.90 18.35 14.19
CA GLU A 218 -9.15 19.77 13.88
C GLU A 218 -8.55 20.15 12.53
N PHE A 219 -7.36 19.64 12.23
CA PHE A 219 -6.71 19.82 10.93
C PHE A 219 -7.57 19.24 9.80
N TYR A 220 -8.15 18.05 9.99
CA TYR A 220 -9.08 17.40 9.06
C TYR A 220 -10.29 18.27 8.71
N LYS A 221 -10.89 18.95 9.69
CA LYS A 221 -12.03 19.86 9.45
C LYS A 221 -11.64 21.04 8.55
N LYS A 222 -10.41 21.51 8.64
CA LYS A 222 -9.94 22.73 7.95
C LYS A 222 -9.23 22.46 6.61
N SER A 223 -8.61 21.29 6.44
CA SER A 223 -7.75 21.00 5.28
C SER A 223 -8.41 20.04 4.28
N ALA A 224 -8.50 20.46 3.02
CA ALA A 224 -8.96 19.60 1.92
C ALA A 224 -7.98 18.46 1.64
N GLU A 225 -6.67 18.71 1.77
CA GLU A 225 -5.63 17.69 1.62
C GLU A 225 -5.76 16.61 2.70
N ALA A 226 -5.97 17.02 3.97
CA ALA A 226 -6.20 16.07 5.06
C ALA A 226 -7.44 15.20 4.82
N ARG A 227 -8.53 15.78 4.31
CA ARG A 227 -9.73 15.02 3.95
C ARG A 227 -9.47 14.03 2.84
N ALA A 228 -8.73 14.42 1.80
CA ALA A 228 -8.38 13.53 0.70
C ALA A 228 -7.54 12.34 1.16
N MET A 229 -6.57 12.57 2.05
CA MET A 229 -5.72 11.51 2.61
C MET A 229 -6.48 10.55 3.52
N ILE A 230 -7.26 11.10 4.47
CA ILE A 230 -8.05 10.26 5.38
C ILE A 230 -9.02 9.41 4.58
N LYS A 231 -9.66 9.98 3.57
CA LYS A 231 -10.54 9.24 2.65
C LYS A 231 -9.81 8.08 1.96
N GLN A 232 -8.58 8.29 1.50
CA GLN A 232 -7.78 7.25 0.85
C GLN A 232 -7.48 6.09 1.81
N ILE A 233 -6.80 6.36 2.94
CA ILE A 233 -6.45 5.29 3.89
C ILE A 233 -7.69 4.64 4.51
N PHE A 234 -8.74 5.42 4.80
CA PHE A 234 -10.00 4.89 5.33
C PHE A 234 -10.68 3.93 4.35
N SER A 235 -10.62 4.22 3.04
CA SER A 235 -11.12 3.31 1.99
C SER A 235 -10.34 2.00 2.01
N TYR A 236 -9.01 2.05 2.09
CA TYR A 236 -8.18 0.84 2.18
C TYR A 236 -8.47 0.02 3.45
N MET A 237 -8.60 0.69 4.60
CA MET A 237 -8.92 0.00 5.85
C MET A 237 -10.33 -0.64 5.78
N THR A 238 -11.30 0.03 5.13
CA THR A 238 -12.68 -0.48 4.98
C THR A 238 -12.72 -1.71 4.09
N GLU A 239 -12.09 -1.63 2.92
CA GLU A 239 -12.06 -2.68 1.91
C GLU A 239 -11.29 -3.92 2.37
N ASN A 240 -10.28 -3.72 3.21
CA ASN A 240 -9.55 -4.80 3.85
C ASN A 240 -10.12 -5.22 5.21
N GLU A 241 -11.25 -4.64 5.60
CA GLU A 241 -11.94 -4.90 6.85
C GLU A 241 -11.08 -4.64 8.11
N CYS A 242 -9.92 -3.97 7.98
CA CYS A 242 -8.94 -3.72 9.06
C CYS A 242 -9.46 -2.74 10.11
N GLN A 243 -9.39 -3.08 11.40
CA GLN A 243 -9.68 -2.14 12.48
C GLN A 243 -8.61 -1.05 12.63
N TYR A 244 -7.39 -1.31 12.19
CA TYR A 244 -6.28 -0.38 12.38
C TYR A 244 -5.65 0.06 11.06
N GLY A 245 -4.91 1.17 11.11
CA GLY A 245 -4.18 1.74 9.98
C GLY A 245 -3.10 2.71 10.45
N VAL A 246 -2.13 3.05 9.60
CA VAL A 246 -1.11 4.06 9.92
C VAL A 246 -0.95 5.05 8.79
N LEU A 247 -0.93 6.33 9.12
CA LEU A 247 -0.60 7.40 8.20
C LEU A 247 0.76 7.99 8.62
N SER A 248 1.66 8.19 7.65
CA SER A 248 2.99 8.74 7.96
C SER A 248 3.49 9.73 6.92
N THR A 249 4.25 10.72 7.37
CA THR A 249 5.10 11.57 6.52
C THR A 249 6.58 11.22 6.64
N TYR A 250 6.88 10.01 7.09
CA TYR A 250 8.17 9.55 7.61
C TYR A 250 8.61 10.26 8.90
N ASN A 251 8.59 11.58 8.96
CA ASN A 251 8.96 12.31 10.18
C ASN A 251 7.82 12.39 11.20
N LYS A 252 6.56 12.22 10.77
CA LYS A 252 5.39 12.23 11.63
C LYS A 252 4.56 10.99 11.38
N HIS A 253 3.93 10.49 12.44
CA HIS A 253 3.11 9.28 12.41
C HIS A 253 1.79 9.53 13.12
N TRP A 254 0.72 9.00 12.54
CA TRP A 254 -0.62 8.97 13.11
C TRP A 254 -1.14 7.54 13.03
N PHE A 255 -1.64 7.05 14.15
CA PHE A 255 -2.20 5.71 14.27
C PHE A 255 -3.71 5.80 14.25
N LEU A 256 -4.34 4.94 13.44
CA LEU A 256 -5.75 4.99 13.13
C LEU A 256 -6.45 3.78 13.74
N TYR A 257 -7.63 4.01 14.31
CA TYR A 257 -8.49 2.97 14.85
C TYR A 257 -9.94 3.15 14.37
N ARG A 258 -10.52 2.05 13.92
CA ARG A 258 -11.88 1.88 13.44
C ARG A 258 -12.53 0.74 14.22
N PRO A 259 -13.33 1.05 15.25
CA PRO A 259 -13.97 0.08 16.11
C PRO A 259 -14.90 -0.87 15.35
N SER A 260 -14.85 -2.14 15.71
CA SER A 260 -15.72 -3.18 15.17
C SER A 260 -17.20 -2.90 15.39
N ASN A 261 -17.58 -2.27 16.51
CA ASN A 261 -18.96 -1.91 16.84
C ASN A 261 -19.49 -0.67 16.09
N ASN A 262 -18.61 0.17 15.56
CA ASN A 262 -18.98 1.34 14.77
C ASN A 262 -17.92 1.63 13.70
N PRO A 263 -17.89 0.79 12.65
CA PRO A 263 -16.82 0.83 11.66
C PRO A 263 -16.91 2.01 10.71
N LYS A 264 -17.83 2.97 10.91
CA LYS A 264 -17.89 4.20 10.10
C LYS A 264 -17.18 5.37 10.75
N LYS A 265 -16.86 5.28 12.04
CA LYS A 265 -16.12 6.32 12.77
C LYS A 265 -14.63 6.01 12.77
N LEU A 266 -13.81 7.05 12.80
CA LEU A 266 -12.35 6.94 12.77
C LEU A 266 -11.74 7.71 13.95
N TRP A 267 -10.87 7.04 14.70
CA TRP A 267 -10.06 7.61 15.76
C TRP A 267 -8.63 7.73 15.25
N ILE A 268 -7.98 8.85 15.54
CA ILE A 268 -6.62 9.15 15.12
C ILE A 268 -5.84 9.60 16.34
N SER A 269 -4.66 9.00 16.57
CA SER A 269 -3.77 9.39 17.65
C SER A 269 -3.33 10.85 17.56
N GLU A 270 -2.76 11.37 18.64
CA GLU A 270 -1.92 12.55 18.58
C GLU A 270 -0.75 12.35 17.59
N THR A 271 -0.17 13.47 17.17
CA THR A 271 0.99 13.45 16.26
C THR A 271 2.20 12.88 16.98
N LEU A 272 2.69 11.74 16.51
CA LEU A 272 3.95 11.17 16.98
C LEU A 272 5.10 11.61 16.06
N GLU A 273 5.97 12.48 16.57
CA GLU A 273 7.19 12.90 15.85
C GLU A 273 8.23 11.78 15.87
N LEU A 274 8.98 11.62 14.78
CA LEU A 274 9.99 10.57 14.62
C LEU A 274 11.07 10.61 15.71
N THR A 275 11.40 11.82 16.18
CA THR A 275 12.39 12.07 17.22
C THR A 275 11.85 11.89 18.64
N SER A 276 10.61 11.42 18.80
CA SER A 276 10.03 11.17 20.12
C SER A 276 10.79 10.07 20.84
N GLU A 277 11.13 10.32 22.11
CA GLU A 277 11.74 9.34 23.00
C GLU A 277 10.70 8.67 23.93
N SER A 278 9.46 9.20 23.98
CA SER A 278 8.38 8.66 24.83
C SER A 278 6.99 8.96 24.26
N PRO A 279 6.33 8.00 23.59
CA PRO A 279 6.89 6.72 23.16
C PRO A 279 7.80 6.87 21.91
N PRO A 280 8.78 5.99 21.71
CA PRO A 280 9.51 5.87 20.45
C PRO A 280 8.61 5.34 19.30
N VAL A 281 8.90 5.75 18.06
CA VAL A 281 8.11 5.31 16.89
C VAL A 281 8.13 3.79 16.70
N LEU A 282 9.31 3.17 16.73
CA LEU A 282 9.42 1.72 16.53
C LEU A 282 8.66 0.95 17.63
N LYS A 283 8.78 1.39 18.90
CA LYS A 283 8.00 0.87 20.03
C LYS A 283 6.49 0.94 19.76
N THR A 284 6.03 2.05 19.20
CA THR A 284 4.61 2.27 18.90
C THR A 284 4.07 1.32 17.82
N TYR A 285 4.84 1.08 16.75
CA TYR A 285 4.49 0.06 15.75
C TYR A 285 4.48 -1.36 16.33
N ALA A 286 5.49 -1.69 17.16
CA ALA A 286 5.57 -2.98 17.83
C ALA A 286 4.38 -3.22 18.77
N TYR A 287 3.96 -2.19 19.51
CA TYR A 287 2.81 -2.23 20.41
C TYR A 287 1.53 -2.50 19.61
N MET A 288 1.35 -1.81 18.49
CA MET A 288 0.19 -1.99 17.62
C MET A 288 0.07 -3.43 17.10
N VAL A 289 1.17 -4.06 16.66
CA VAL A 289 1.11 -5.42 16.12
C VAL A 289 0.99 -6.51 17.19
N ARG A 290 1.68 -6.38 18.34
CA ARG A 290 1.61 -7.40 19.40
C ARG A 290 0.38 -7.23 20.27
N LYS A 291 0.15 -6.02 20.80
CA LYS A 291 -0.90 -5.80 21.77
C LYS A 291 -2.27 -5.64 21.13
N LEU A 292 -2.39 -4.80 20.10
CA LEU A 292 -3.71 -4.45 19.56
C LEU A 292 -4.22 -5.47 18.53
N CYS A 293 -3.31 -6.05 17.74
CA CYS A 293 -3.68 -6.95 16.66
C CYS A 293 -3.64 -8.44 17.04
N CYS A 294 -2.94 -8.83 18.11
CA CYS A 294 -2.64 -10.25 18.39
C CYS A 294 -2.97 -10.72 19.82
N ASP A 295 -2.83 -9.90 20.87
CA ASP A 295 -3.23 -10.28 22.24
C ASP A 295 -4.75 -10.44 22.31
N SER A 296 -5.19 -11.68 22.14
CA SER A 296 -6.59 -12.11 22.01
C SER A 296 -7.02 -12.95 23.20
N ASP A 297 -6.81 -12.45 24.42
CA ASP A 297 -7.47 -13.01 25.61
C ASP A 297 -8.95 -12.60 25.69
N ASP A 298 -9.36 -11.55 24.98
CA ASP A 298 -10.76 -11.14 24.85
C ASP A 298 -11.23 -11.34 23.40
N SER A 299 -12.34 -12.07 23.23
CA SER A 299 -12.99 -12.40 21.94
C SER A 299 -13.54 -11.18 21.15
N TYR A 300 -13.11 -9.97 21.48
CA TYR A 300 -13.51 -8.69 20.90
C TYR A 300 -12.47 -8.08 19.94
N TYR A 301 -11.21 -8.51 19.99
CA TYR A 301 -10.09 -7.91 19.24
C TYR A 301 -9.66 -8.80 18.06
N SER A 302 -10.50 -8.88 17.03
CA SER A 302 -10.08 -9.39 15.71
C SER A 302 -9.46 -8.24 14.91
N PRO A 303 -8.33 -8.40 14.20
CA PRO A 303 -7.81 -7.33 13.33
C PRO A 303 -8.81 -6.93 12.23
N HIS A 304 -9.82 -7.78 11.97
CA HIS A 304 -10.90 -7.54 11.03
C HIS A 304 -12.25 -7.29 11.71
N VAL A 305 -13.05 -6.38 11.13
CA VAL A 305 -14.45 -6.13 11.51
C VAL A 305 -15.32 -7.32 11.08
N LEU A 306 -15.88 -8.07 12.03
CA LEU A 306 -16.83 -9.15 11.75
C LEU A 306 -18.14 -8.55 11.19
N LYS A 307 -18.61 -9.05 10.04
CA LYS A 307 -19.93 -8.72 9.49
C LYS A 307 -21.01 -9.33 10.38
N THR A 308 -21.78 -8.50 11.09
CA THR A 308 -23.14 -8.89 11.44
C THR A 308 -24.02 -8.68 10.21
N PRO A 309 -24.84 -9.67 9.79
CA PRO A 309 -25.82 -9.44 8.76
C PRO A 309 -26.77 -8.35 9.27
N GLU A 310 -26.88 -7.23 8.58
CA GLU A 310 -27.96 -6.27 8.83
C GLU A 310 -29.28 -7.01 8.60
N SER A 311 -29.89 -7.47 9.70
CA SER A 311 -31.22 -8.04 9.69
C SER A 311 -32.18 -6.96 9.20
N VAL A 312 -32.73 -7.22 8.01
CA VAL A 312 -33.99 -6.72 7.46
C VAL A 312 -34.82 -5.95 8.49
N THR A 313 -34.70 -4.63 8.51
CA THR A 313 -35.78 -3.76 9.00
C THR A 313 -36.56 -3.26 7.79
N ARG A 314 -37.31 -4.18 7.18
CA ARG A 314 -38.55 -3.79 6.51
C ARG A 314 -39.47 -3.26 7.60
N LYS A 315 -39.53 -1.94 7.76
CA LYS A 315 -40.68 -1.34 8.42
C LYS A 315 -41.84 -1.37 7.43
N ASP A 316 -42.57 -2.48 7.48
CA ASP A 316 -44.00 -2.45 7.20
C ASP A 316 -44.65 -1.56 8.26
N GLU A 317 -45.14 -0.39 7.86
CA GLU A 317 -46.19 0.30 8.60
C GLU A 317 -47.40 0.43 7.68
N GLY A 318 -48.36 -0.46 7.90
CA GLY A 318 -49.70 -0.37 7.35
C GLY A 318 -50.68 0.22 8.37
N SER A 319 -51.54 1.12 7.86
CA SER A 319 -52.87 1.52 8.38
C SER A 319 -52.85 2.46 9.60
N VAL A 320 -53.55 3.61 9.64
CA VAL A 320 -55.01 3.77 9.47
C VAL A 320 -55.39 5.18 8.99
N SER A 321 -56.43 5.21 8.16
CA SER A 321 -57.23 6.32 7.58
C SER A 321 -57.35 7.66 8.31
N LYS A 322 -57.49 8.74 7.53
CA LYS A 322 -58.65 9.67 7.59
C LYS A 322 -58.80 10.46 6.27
N HIS A 323 -60.05 10.52 5.80
CA HIS A 323 -60.53 11.17 4.58
C HIS A 323 -60.26 12.69 4.52
N THR A 324 -60.04 13.26 3.32
CA THR A 324 -60.98 14.18 2.63
C THR A 324 -60.54 14.59 1.21
N ARG A 325 -61.41 14.27 0.25
CA ARG A 325 -61.88 14.98 -0.97
C ARG A 325 -60.98 15.95 -1.78
N SER A 326 -60.78 15.53 -3.05
CA SER A 326 -60.91 16.24 -4.34
C SER A 326 -60.24 17.60 -4.59
N LEU A 327 -59.49 17.71 -5.70
CA LEU A 327 -59.95 18.30 -6.99
C LEU A 327 -58.85 18.24 -8.07
N ARG A 328 -59.32 18.19 -9.31
CA ARG A 328 -58.60 17.99 -10.59
C ARG A 328 -57.96 19.31 -11.12
N PRO A 329 -57.26 19.30 -12.29
CA PRO A 329 -56.03 20.05 -12.57
C PRO A 329 -56.27 21.44 -13.21
N ARG A 330 -55.23 22.28 -13.23
CA ARG A 330 -55.19 23.48 -14.09
C ARG A 330 -53.90 23.59 -14.89
N LYS A 331 -54.08 23.69 -16.21
CA LYS A 331 -53.14 24.22 -17.21
C LYS A 331 -53.23 25.75 -17.26
N SER A 332 -52.10 26.40 -17.49
CA SER A 332 -51.93 27.69 -18.18
C SER A 332 -50.45 27.75 -18.62
N SER A 333 -50.07 27.68 -19.91
CA SER A 333 -49.94 28.80 -20.89
C SER A 333 -49.38 30.07 -20.24
N SER A 334 -48.35 30.75 -20.74
CA SER A 334 -47.47 30.70 -21.92
C SER A 334 -46.50 31.86 -21.69
N ASP A 335 -45.23 31.76 -22.07
CA ASP A 335 -44.53 32.90 -22.68
C ASP A 335 -43.25 32.45 -23.38
N ASN A 336 -43.15 32.88 -24.64
CA ASN A 336 -42.04 32.67 -25.56
C ASN A 336 -40.98 33.75 -25.35
N SER A 337 -39.71 33.35 -25.34
CA SER A 337 -38.64 34.18 -25.87
C SER A 337 -37.62 33.30 -26.58
N SER A 338 -37.56 33.48 -27.90
CA SER A 338 -36.65 32.84 -28.84
C SER A 338 -35.21 33.32 -28.66
N GLY A 339 -34.27 32.38 -28.58
CA GLY A 339 -32.84 32.62 -28.67
C GLY A 339 -32.12 31.34 -29.10
N SER A 340 -31.87 31.23 -30.41
CA SER A 340 -30.96 30.32 -31.11
C SER A 340 -30.02 29.46 -30.23
N SER A 341 -30.13 28.13 -30.34
CA SER A 341 -29.11 27.18 -29.89
C SER A 341 -28.85 26.15 -30.97
N SER A 342 -27.61 26.17 -31.42
CA SER A 342 -26.94 25.23 -32.30
C SER A 342 -27.03 23.79 -31.80
N SER A 343 -27.16 22.90 -32.78
CA SER A 343 -27.00 21.44 -32.71
C SER A 343 -25.88 20.97 -31.77
N SER A 344 -26.24 20.31 -30.67
CA SER A 344 -25.32 19.46 -29.88
C SER A 344 -26.09 18.48 -29.00
N SER A 345 -27.02 17.72 -29.57
CA SER A 345 -27.68 16.61 -28.90
C SER A 345 -27.03 15.28 -29.26
N LEU A 346 -25.98 14.86 -28.53
CA LEU A 346 -25.52 13.46 -28.46
C LEU A 346 -24.52 13.21 -27.30
N TYR A 347 -24.86 13.64 -26.08
CA TYR A 347 -24.20 13.14 -24.86
C TYR A 347 -25.27 12.73 -23.85
N LYS A 348 -25.93 11.59 -24.10
CA LYS A 348 -26.69 10.89 -23.06
C LYS A 348 -25.69 10.18 -22.14
N GLY A 349 -25.65 10.63 -20.88
CA GLY A 349 -24.71 10.18 -19.85
C GLY A 349 -24.65 8.65 -19.70
N GLN A 350 -23.43 8.15 -19.53
CA GLN A 350 -23.14 6.77 -19.15
C GLN A 350 -23.87 6.45 -17.82
N ARG A 351 -24.79 5.48 -17.84
CA ARG A 351 -25.34 4.91 -16.61
C ARG A 351 -24.22 4.12 -15.92
N ASN A 352 -23.65 4.70 -14.86
CA ASN A 352 -22.81 3.95 -13.93
C ASN A 352 -23.65 2.82 -13.32
N GLN A 353 -23.15 1.58 -13.36
CA GLN A 353 -23.75 0.50 -12.60
C GLN A 353 -23.52 0.79 -11.11
N ASN A 354 -24.57 0.66 -10.30
CA ASN A 354 -24.43 0.81 -8.85
C ASN A 354 -23.85 -0.50 -8.30
N LEU A 355 -22.52 -0.56 -8.17
CA LEU A 355 -21.79 -1.73 -7.69
C LEU A 355 -21.70 -1.66 -6.17
N SER A 356 -22.29 -2.64 -5.48
CA SER A 356 -22.15 -2.75 -4.04
C SER A 356 -20.90 -3.54 -3.68
N PHE A 357 -20.22 -3.16 -2.60
CA PHE A 357 -19.14 -3.95 -2.00
C PHE A 357 -19.59 -5.39 -1.73
N MET A 358 -20.84 -5.59 -1.30
CA MET A 358 -21.40 -6.90 -1.00
C MET A 358 -21.58 -7.80 -2.23
N ASP A 359 -21.50 -7.25 -3.44
CA ASP A 359 -21.61 -8.05 -4.67
C ASP A 359 -20.34 -8.88 -4.94
N PHE A 360 -19.22 -8.59 -4.28
CA PHE A 360 -17.90 -9.17 -4.58
C PHE A 360 -17.35 -10.02 -3.43
N LYS A 361 -16.66 -11.11 -3.79
CA LYS A 361 -15.81 -11.89 -2.89
C LYS A 361 -14.47 -12.13 -3.54
N PHE A 362 -13.41 -11.52 -3.01
CA PHE A 362 -12.07 -11.56 -3.60
C PHE A 362 -11.30 -12.83 -3.20
N ASN A 363 -10.93 -13.63 -4.19
CA ASN A 363 -10.25 -14.91 -3.98
C ASN A 363 -8.72 -14.79 -4.11
N GLY A 364 -8.21 -13.86 -4.93
CA GLY A 364 -6.77 -13.66 -5.08
C GLY A 364 -6.40 -12.78 -6.27
N ILE A 365 -5.11 -12.48 -6.40
CA ILE A 365 -4.54 -11.70 -7.51
C ILE A 365 -4.22 -12.65 -8.67
N LEU A 366 -4.67 -12.33 -9.88
CA LEU A 366 -4.36 -13.06 -11.12
C LEU A 366 -3.14 -12.46 -11.82
N ALA A 367 -3.08 -11.13 -11.89
CA ALA A 367 -2.02 -10.40 -12.56
C ALA A 367 -1.92 -8.97 -12.02
N GLN A 368 -0.76 -8.35 -12.24
CA GLN A 368 -0.54 -6.93 -11.99
C GLN A 368 0.22 -6.34 -13.18
N GLY A 369 -0.21 -5.17 -13.64
CA GLY A 369 0.36 -4.51 -14.80
C GLY A 369 0.14 -3.01 -14.77
N ARG A 370 0.33 -2.38 -15.93
CA ARG A 370 0.24 -0.91 -16.08
C ARG A 370 -1.12 -0.35 -15.64
N SER A 371 -2.21 -1.04 -15.95
CA SER A 371 -3.58 -0.63 -15.63
C SER A 371 -4.05 -1.16 -14.27
N GLY A 372 -3.13 -1.26 -13.30
CA GLY A 372 -3.42 -1.78 -11.96
C GLY A 372 -3.40 -3.30 -11.87
N LYS A 373 -4.29 -3.86 -11.06
CA LYS A 373 -4.34 -5.29 -10.73
C LYS A 373 -5.55 -5.98 -11.31
N THR A 374 -5.41 -7.26 -11.62
CA THR A 374 -6.51 -8.14 -12.00
C THR A 374 -6.72 -9.18 -10.91
N LEU A 375 -7.94 -9.26 -10.38
CA LEU A 375 -8.33 -10.13 -9.29
C LEU A 375 -9.21 -11.27 -9.79
N LYS A 376 -9.07 -12.44 -9.20
CA LYS A 376 -10.09 -13.50 -9.27
C LYS A 376 -11.10 -13.23 -8.16
N CYS A 377 -12.36 -13.04 -8.51
CA CYS A 377 -13.42 -12.87 -7.52
C CYS A 377 -14.73 -13.53 -7.94
N GLU A 378 -15.61 -13.80 -6.98
CA GLU A 378 -17.00 -14.13 -7.23
C GLU A 378 -17.81 -12.83 -7.30
N PHE A 379 -18.62 -12.67 -8.34
CA PHE A 379 -19.57 -11.58 -8.53
C PHE A 379 -20.95 -12.14 -8.87
N ARG A 380 -21.92 -11.94 -7.97
CA ARG A 380 -23.30 -12.44 -8.11
C ARG A 380 -23.39 -13.92 -8.55
N GLY A 381 -22.57 -14.76 -7.93
CA GLY A 381 -22.51 -16.21 -8.20
C GLY A 381 -21.64 -16.63 -9.39
N ASN A 382 -21.01 -15.70 -10.11
CA ASN A 382 -20.09 -16.00 -11.22
C ASN A 382 -18.64 -15.77 -10.81
N THR A 383 -17.73 -16.68 -11.19
CA THR A 383 -16.30 -16.38 -11.12
C THR A 383 -15.90 -15.46 -12.26
N ILE A 384 -15.29 -14.32 -11.91
CA ILE A 384 -14.89 -13.28 -12.85
C ILE A 384 -13.38 -12.98 -12.73
N ALA A 385 -12.82 -12.43 -13.81
CA ALA A 385 -11.58 -11.66 -13.77
C ALA A 385 -11.96 -10.19 -13.61
N LEU A 386 -11.58 -9.59 -12.48
CA LEU A 386 -11.87 -8.19 -12.16
C LEU A 386 -10.59 -7.36 -12.28
N LYS A 387 -10.47 -6.61 -13.37
CA LYS A 387 -9.44 -5.59 -13.54
C LYS A 387 -9.84 -4.36 -12.72
N CYS A 388 -8.96 -3.89 -11.83
CA CYS A 388 -9.20 -2.72 -11.00
C CYS A 388 -7.97 -1.82 -10.93
N THR A 389 -8.20 -0.51 -11.08
CA THR A 389 -7.18 0.54 -11.00
C THR A 389 -7.46 1.43 -9.80
N ASP A 390 -6.49 1.62 -8.92
CA ASP A 390 -6.53 2.62 -7.85
C ASP A 390 -6.42 4.04 -8.45
N LEU A 391 -7.46 4.86 -8.25
CA LEU A 391 -7.57 6.18 -8.86
C LEU A 391 -6.83 7.29 -8.13
N TRP A 392 -6.26 7.06 -6.93
CA TRP A 392 -5.35 8.02 -6.30
C TRP A 392 -3.92 7.85 -6.80
N LYS A 393 -3.52 6.62 -7.13
CA LYS A 393 -2.14 6.32 -7.53
C LYS A 393 -1.94 6.31 -9.04
N SER A 394 -3.01 6.04 -9.79
CA SER A 394 -2.88 5.84 -11.23
C SER A 394 -2.97 7.14 -12.02
N PRO A 395 -2.14 7.31 -13.07
CA PRO A 395 -2.26 8.45 -13.98
C PRO A 395 -3.64 8.52 -14.64
N SER A 396 -4.10 9.75 -14.92
CA SER A 396 -5.42 9.99 -15.52
C SER A 396 -5.63 9.32 -16.89
N CYS A 397 -4.56 8.98 -17.62
CA CYS A 397 -4.65 8.23 -18.87
C CYS A 397 -5.17 6.80 -18.67
N ILE A 398 -4.85 6.15 -17.54
CA ILE A 398 -5.28 4.77 -17.26
C ILE A 398 -6.80 4.68 -17.13
N LEU A 399 -7.43 5.67 -16.49
CA LEU A 399 -8.90 5.73 -16.42
C LEU A 399 -9.52 5.86 -17.82
N LYS A 400 -8.92 6.66 -18.71
CA LYS A 400 -9.39 6.80 -20.10
C LYS A 400 -9.25 5.49 -20.87
N GLU A 401 -8.14 4.78 -20.70
CA GLU A 401 -7.91 3.45 -21.30
C GLU A 401 -8.97 2.44 -20.81
N MET A 402 -9.24 2.36 -19.50
CA MET A 402 -10.28 1.46 -18.98
C MET A 402 -11.70 1.83 -19.47
N GLN A 403 -12.02 3.12 -19.53
CA GLN A 403 -13.30 3.57 -20.07
C GLN A 403 -13.43 3.27 -21.58
N ASN A 404 -12.32 3.32 -22.32
CA ASN A 404 -12.26 2.91 -23.71
C ASN A 404 -12.51 1.41 -23.86
N GLU A 405 -11.84 0.58 -23.03
CA GLU A 405 -12.04 -0.86 -23.00
C GLU A 405 -13.52 -1.24 -22.83
N VAL A 406 -14.22 -0.61 -21.88
CA VAL A 406 -15.68 -0.80 -21.69
C VAL A 406 -16.48 -0.45 -22.95
N LYS A 407 -16.18 0.68 -23.60
CA LYS A 407 -16.86 1.08 -24.85
C LYS A 407 -16.66 0.05 -25.96
N ILE A 408 -15.44 -0.47 -26.10
CA ILE A 408 -15.12 -1.49 -27.10
C ILE A 408 -15.85 -2.79 -26.80
N TYR A 409 -15.90 -3.24 -25.54
CA TYR A 409 -16.73 -4.39 -25.16
C TYR A 409 -18.21 -4.19 -25.50
N GLN A 410 -18.76 -2.99 -25.33
CA GLN A 410 -20.15 -2.67 -25.72
C GLN A 410 -20.37 -2.78 -27.24
N ILE A 411 -19.44 -2.26 -28.05
CA ILE A 411 -19.46 -2.40 -29.51
C ILE A 411 -19.40 -3.87 -29.92
N LEU A 412 -18.54 -4.64 -29.26
CA LEU A 412 -18.33 -6.07 -29.50
C LEU A 412 -19.34 -6.98 -28.76
N SER A 413 -20.46 -6.44 -28.27
CA SER A 413 -21.45 -7.19 -27.47
C SER A 413 -21.93 -8.49 -28.12
N THR A 414 -22.08 -8.51 -29.45
CA THR A 414 -22.55 -9.69 -30.21
C THR A 414 -21.56 -10.86 -30.25
N ILE A 415 -20.29 -10.66 -29.88
CA ILE A 415 -19.23 -11.68 -29.98
C ILE A 415 -18.67 -12.11 -28.61
N GLN A 416 -19.24 -11.57 -27.53
CA GLN A 416 -18.84 -11.87 -26.16
C GLN A 416 -19.21 -13.31 -25.76
N GLY A 417 -18.28 -13.99 -25.10
CA GLY A 417 -18.38 -15.40 -24.70
C GLY A 417 -17.83 -16.38 -25.73
N GLU A 418 -17.56 -15.93 -26.96
CA GLU A 418 -17.06 -16.76 -28.05
C GLU A 418 -15.62 -16.41 -28.43
N TYR A 419 -15.35 -15.12 -28.70
CA TYR A 419 -14.02 -14.63 -29.12
C TYR A 419 -13.38 -13.63 -28.15
N ILE A 420 -14.20 -13.04 -27.28
CA ILE A 420 -13.78 -12.17 -26.19
C ILE A 420 -14.57 -12.55 -24.93
N PRO A 421 -14.08 -12.28 -23.71
CA PRO A 421 -14.84 -12.53 -22.49
C PRO A 421 -16.18 -11.78 -22.45
N LYS A 422 -17.13 -12.28 -21.65
CA LYS A 422 -18.37 -11.54 -21.36
C LYS A 422 -18.08 -10.42 -20.38
N LEU A 423 -18.50 -9.20 -20.70
CA LEU A 423 -18.46 -8.06 -19.78
C LEU A 423 -19.64 -8.17 -18.81
N LEU A 424 -19.35 -8.33 -17.52
CA LEU A 424 -20.35 -8.62 -16.48
C LEU A 424 -20.63 -7.41 -15.59
N CYS A 425 -19.60 -6.62 -15.28
CA CYS A 425 -19.75 -5.39 -14.51
C CYS A 425 -18.66 -4.39 -14.86
N TYR A 426 -18.93 -3.10 -14.67
CA TYR A 426 -17.91 -2.05 -14.76
C TYR A 426 -18.40 -0.77 -14.06
N GLY A 427 -17.46 0.08 -13.64
CA GLY A 427 -17.77 1.37 -13.06
C GLY A 427 -16.83 1.76 -11.92
N TYR A 428 -17.19 2.82 -11.21
CA TYR A 428 -16.51 3.21 -9.98
C TYR A 428 -16.86 2.23 -8.86
N TYR A 429 -15.85 1.90 -8.06
CA TYR A 429 -15.92 0.95 -6.95
C TYR A 429 -15.33 1.60 -5.69
N GLY A 430 -15.80 1.17 -4.51
CA GLY A 430 -15.29 1.67 -3.23
C GLY A 430 -15.46 3.17 -3.10
N GLY A 431 -16.66 3.69 -3.43
CA GLY A 431 -16.93 5.12 -3.38
C GLY A 431 -15.90 5.93 -4.16
N GLY A 432 -15.60 5.55 -5.40
CA GLY A 432 -14.61 6.24 -6.24
C GLY A 432 -13.15 5.82 -5.99
N MET A 433 -12.92 4.80 -5.18
CA MET A 433 -11.58 4.29 -4.89
C MET A 433 -10.89 3.69 -6.10
N CYS A 434 -11.63 2.85 -6.82
CA CYS A 434 -11.16 2.24 -8.03
C CYS A 434 -12.12 2.46 -9.19
N TYR A 435 -11.61 2.33 -10.41
CA TYR A 435 -12.42 1.96 -11.56
C TYR A 435 -12.22 0.49 -11.85
N VAL A 436 -13.31 -0.25 -12.09
CA VAL A 436 -13.29 -1.71 -12.27
C VAL A 436 -13.94 -2.15 -13.56
N ILE A 437 -13.45 -3.25 -14.13
CA ILE A 437 -14.01 -3.99 -15.25
C ILE A 437 -13.99 -5.47 -14.88
N GLY A 438 -15.17 -6.09 -14.80
CA GLY A 438 -15.34 -7.50 -14.49
C GLY A 438 -15.77 -8.27 -15.73
N THR A 439 -14.97 -9.26 -16.11
CA THR A 439 -15.26 -10.13 -17.26
C THR A 439 -15.35 -11.60 -16.85
N SER A 440 -16.01 -12.43 -17.67
CA SER A 440 -16.05 -13.87 -17.44
C SER A 440 -14.65 -14.47 -17.39
N PHE A 441 -14.41 -15.38 -16.44
CA PHE A 441 -13.14 -16.08 -16.31
C PHE A 441 -13.01 -17.20 -17.36
N VAL A 442 -12.22 -17.00 -18.42
CA VAL A 442 -12.27 -17.85 -19.64
C VAL A 442 -11.04 -18.70 -19.95
N GLY A 443 -9.88 -18.47 -19.34
CA GLY A 443 -8.67 -19.23 -19.68
C GLY A 443 -7.39 -18.68 -19.04
N THR A 444 -6.25 -19.13 -19.56
CA THR A 444 -4.90 -18.67 -19.15
C THR A 444 -4.15 -18.03 -20.31
N ALA A 445 -3.25 -17.09 -20.02
CA ALA A 445 -2.54 -16.33 -21.04
C ALA A 445 -1.62 -17.22 -21.89
N LEU A 446 -1.53 -16.88 -23.18
CA LEU A 446 -0.73 -17.59 -24.18
C LEU A 446 0.77 -17.62 -23.79
N THR A 447 1.27 -16.59 -23.09
CA THR A 447 2.64 -16.56 -22.53
C THR A 447 3.00 -17.77 -21.67
N ASN A 448 2.02 -18.42 -21.06
CA ASN A 448 2.24 -19.58 -20.20
C ASN A 448 2.38 -20.90 -20.97
N TYR A 449 2.29 -20.86 -22.30
CA TYR A 449 2.38 -22.02 -23.17
C TYR A 449 3.69 -22.01 -23.94
N LYS A 450 4.27 -23.20 -24.17
CA LYS A 450 5.41 -23.37 -25.09
C LYS A 450 4.97 -23.81 -26.48
N HIS A 451 3.79 -24.43 -26.55
CA HIS A 451 3.26 -25.05 -27.74
C HIS A 451 1.78 -24.71 -27.86
N ILE A 452 1.28 -24.61 -29.10
CA ILE A 452 -0.14 -24.43 -29.41
C ILE A 452 -0.57 -25.47 -30.45
N THR A 453 -1.87 -25.71 -30.57
CA THR A 453 -2.42 -26.55 -31.66
C THR A 453 -2.63 -25.71 -32.92
N GLU A 454 -2.70 -26.36 -34.08
CA GLU A 454 -3.06 -25.65 -35.32
C GLU A 454 -4.47 -25.04 -35.23
N ARG A 455 -5.38 -25.74 -34.54
CA ARG A 455 -6.72 -25.25 -34.26
C ARG A 455 -6.71 -23.94 -33.47
N GLN A 456 -5.94 -23.86 -32.38
CA GLN A 456 -5.82 -22.64 -31.58
C GLN A 456 -5.26 -21.49 -32.41
N ARG A 457 -4.26 -21.75 -33.26
CA ARG A 457 -3.72 -20.75 -34.19
C ARG A 457 -4.80 -20.20 -35.12
N VAL A 458 -5.54 -21.10 -35.79
CA VAL A 458 -6.63 -20.72 -36.71
C VAL A 458 -7.73 -19.94 -35.97
N MET A 459 -8.11 -20.40 -34.77
CA MET A 459 -9.13 -19.73 -33.94
C MET A 459 -8.68 -18.35 -33.49
N GLY A 460 -7.41 -18.14 -33.15
CA GLY A 460 -6.87 -16.82 -32.81
C GLY A 460 -6.96 -15.84 -33.99
N LEU A 461 -6.58 -16.28 -35.19
CA LEU A 461 -6.71 -15.47 -36.41
C LEU A 461 -8.18 -15.18 -36.75
N TYR A 462 -9.05 -16.17 -36.57
CA TYR A 462 -10.48 -16.03 -36.80
C TYR A 462 -11.12 -15.03 -35.82
N ALA A 463 -10.80 -15.14 -34.53
CA ALA A 463 -11.24 -14.21 -33.49
C ALA A 463 -10.87 -12.76 -33.83
N LEU A 464 -9.62 -12.53 -34.27
CA LEU A 464 -9.18 -11.19 -34.68
C LEU A 464 -9.94 -10.69 -35.92
N ASN A 465 -10.13 -11.53 -36.95
CA ASN A 465 -10.92 -11.15 -38.13
C ASN A 465 -12.37 -10.79 -37.75
N VAL A 466 -12.97 -11.50 -36.80
CA VAL A 466 -14.31 -11.20 -36.31
C VAL A 466 -14.33 -9.83 -35.62
N ILE A 467 -13.33 -9.51 -34.79
CA ILE A 467 -13.18 -8.19 -34.16
C ILE A 467 -13.00 -7.09 -35.21
N HIS A 468 -12.14 -7.31 -36.21
CA HIS A 468 -11.92 -6.40 -37.33
C HIS A 468 -13.17 -6.15 -38.15
N SER A 469 -14.00 -7.17 -38.37
CA SER A 469 -15.28 -7.05 -39.08
C SER A 469 -16.29 -6.13 -38.38
N LYS A 470 -16.10 -5.90 -37.07
CA LYS A 470 -16.87 -4.92 -36.28
C LYS A 470 -16.23 -3.54 -36.27
N GLY A 471 -15.20 -3.29 -37.08
CA GLY A 471 -14.50 -2.02 -37.17
C GLY A 471 -13.56 -1.72 -36.00
N VAL A 472 -13.16 -2.72 -35.23
CA VAL A 472 -12.28 -2.52 -34.07
C VAL A 472 -10.85 -2.97 -34.40
N LEU A 473 -9.88 -2.08 -34.21
CA LEU A 473 -8.46 -2.41 -34.11
C LEU A 473 -8.09 -2.60 -32.64
N HIS A 474 -7.34 -3.65 -32.31
CA HIS A 474 -6.97 -3.93 -30.92
C HIS A 474 -5.82 -3.03 -30.41
N ASN A 475 -4.86 -2.73 -31.28
CA ASN A 475 -3.62 -1.96 -31.08
C ASN A 475 -2.64 -2.47 -30.02
N ASP A 476 -2.89 -3.63 -29.39
CA ASP A 476 -2.03 -4.21 -28.35
C ASP A 476 -2.00 -5.74 -28.45
N ILE A 477 -1.70 -6.24 -29.66
CA ILE A 477 -1.55 -7.68 -29.90
C ILE A 477 -0.24 -8.16 -29.30
N ARG A 478 -0.34 -8.95 -28.24
CA ARG A 478 0.77 -9.62 -27.54
C ARG A 478 0.27 -10.86 -26.82
N THR A 479 1.21 -11.72 -26.42
CA THR A 479 0.94 -13.03 -25.81
C THR A 479 0.16 -12.95 -24.49
N GLU A 480 0.28 -11.85 -23.74
CA GLU A 480 -0.43 -11.63 -22.47
C GLU A 480 -1.92 -11.35 -22.69
N ASN A 481 -2.27 -10.80 -23.86
CA ASN A 481 -3.63 -10.36 -24.20
C ASN A 481 -4.42 -11.41 -24.99
N ILE A 482 -3.87 -12.63 -25.11
CA ILE A 482 -4.52 -13.78 -25.77
C ILE A 482 -4.65 -14.89 -24.74
N LEU A 483 -5.88 -15.29 -24.44
CA LEU A 483 -6.17 -16.38 -23.49
C LEU A 483 -6.56 -17.66 -24.25
N LEU A 484 -6.02 -18.78 -23.79
CA LEU A 484 -6.39 -20.12 -24.25
C LEU A 484 -7.26 -20.82 -23.21
N ASN A 485 -8.32 -21.46 -23.68
CA ASN A 485 -9.14 -22.34 -22.88
C ASN A 485 -8.91 -23.81 -23.28
N ASN A 486 -8.21 -24.55 -22.43
CA ASN A 486 -7.81 -25.93 -22.71
C ASN A 486 -8.99 -26.93 -22.72
N ILE A 487 -10.18 -26.54 -22.25
CA ILE A 487 -11.33 -27.44 -22.21
C ILE A 487 -12.03 -27.48 -23.57
N ASN A 488 -12.03 -26.37 -24.31
CA ASN A 488 -12.78 -26.23 -25.56
C ASN A 488 -11.95 -25.75 -26.75
N ASP A 489 -10.62 -25.59 -26.58
CA ASP A 489 -9.70 -25.01 -27.57
C ASP A 489 -10.07 -23.59 -28.04
N ASN A 490 -10.89 -22.87 -27.28
CA ASN A 490 -11.26 -21.50 -27.63
C ASN A 490 -10.12 -20.54 -27.32
N VAL A 491 -10.03 -19.50 -28.16
CA VAL A 491 -9.09 -18.40 -28.02
C VAL A 491 -9.87 -17.12 -27.77
N TYR A 492 -9.46 -16.40 -26.73
CA TYR A 492 -10.09 -15.14 -26.33
C TYR A 492 -9.08 -14.00 -26.40
N LEU A 493 -9.44 -12.90 -27.07
CA LEU A 493 -8.68 -11.65 -27.01
C LEU A 493 -9.20 -10.78 -25.85
N ILE A 494 -8.29 -10.16 -25.11
CA ILE A 494 -8.57 -9.34 -23.93
C ILE A 494 -7.77 -8.04 -23.96
N ASP A 495 -8.10 -7.11 -23.05
CA ASP A 495 -7.39 -5.83 -22.87
C ASP A 495 -7.53 -4.86 -24.05
N PHE A 496 -8.74 -4.33 -24.22
CA PHE A 496 -9.07 -3.35 -25.27
C PHE A 496 -8.77 -1.89 -24.85
N GLY A 497 -7.89 -1.67 -23.88
CA GLY A 497 -7.58 -0.32 -23.39
C GLY A 497 -7.05 0.62 -24.49
N MET A 498 -6.25 0.05 -25.40
CA MET A 498 -5.60 0.76 -26.52
C MET A 498 -6.39 0.69 -27.85
N ALA A 499 -7.51 -0.02 -27.86
CA ALA A 499 -8.26 -0.29 -29.09
C ALA A 499 -8.91 0.96 -29.68
N SER A 500 -9.06 1.00 -31.00
CA SER A 500 -9.74 2.07 -31.72
C SER A 500 -10.90 1.53 -32.55
N TYR A 501 -11.96 2.33 -32.68
CA TYR A 501 -13.13 2.01 -33.49
C TYR A 501 -13.16 2.87 -34.75
N HIS A 502 -13.34 2.22 -35.89
CA HIS A 502 -13.39 2.81 -37.22
C HIS A 502 -14.69 2.40 -37.90
N HIS A 503 -15.53 3.38 -38.23
CA HIS A 503 -16.81 3.12 -38.89
C HIS A 503 -16.63 2.68 -40.35
N ASP A 504 -15.61 3.19 -41.05
CA ASP A 504 -15.26 2.76 -42.40
C ASP A 504 -13.95 1.96 -42.39
N VAL A 505 -14.10 0.64 -42.38
CA VAL A 505 -12.97 -0.30 -42.41
C VAL A 505 -12.18 -0.18 -43.71
N LYS A 506 -12.80 0.25 -44.82
CA LYS A 506 -12.13 0.31 -46.13
C LYS A 506 -11.13 1.44 -46.20
N GLU A 507 -11.35 2.55 -45.52
CA GLU A 507 -10.40 3.66 -45.48
C GLU A 507 -9.15 3.34 -44.65
N CYS A 508 -9.25 2.39 -43.72
CA CYS A 508 -8.16 2.03 -42.79
C CYS A 508 -7.66 0.59 -42.98
N TRP A 509 -7.97 -0.06 -44.10
CA TRP A 509 -7.73 -1.50 -44.31
C TRP A 509 -6.27 -1.91 -44.08
N GLU A 510 -5.31 -1.04 -44.41
CA GLU A 510 -3.88 -1.26 -44.21
C GLU A 510 -3.52 -1.48 -42.74
N LEU A 511 -4.18 -0.77 -41.82
CA LEU A 511 -3.96 -0.89 -40.38
C LEU A 511 -4.48 -2.24 -39.85
N PHE A 512 -5.63 -2.70 -40.35
CA PHE A 512 -6.20 -3.99 -40.00
C PHE A 512 -5.32 -5.14 -40.51
N ASP A 513 -4.84 -5.05 -41.75
CA ASP A 513 -3.95 -6.07 -42.30
C ASP A 513 -2.60 -6.09 -41.56
N GLU A 514 -2.08 -4.93 -41.16
CA GLU A 514 -0.86 -4.84 -40.36
C GLU A 514 -1.03 -5.47 -38.97
N GLU A 515 -2.14 -5.22 -38.27
CA GLU A 515 -2.43 -5.88 -37.00
C GLU A 515 -2.56 -7.41 -37.15
N LYS A 516 -3.18 -7.87 -38.25
CA LYS A 516 -3.26 -9.28 -38.57
C LYS A 516 -1.88 -9.90 -38.81
N ARG A 517 -0.99 -9.22 -39.54
CA ARG A 517 0.40 -9.67 -39.73
C ARG A 517 1.15 -9.77 -38.41
N LYS A 518 0.94 -8.83 -37.48
CA LYS A 518 1.52 -8.91 -36.12
C LYS A 518 1.06 -10.17 -35.39
N LEU A 519 -0.24 -10.49 -35.43
CA LEU A 519 -0.74 -11.72 -34.82
C LEU A 519 -0.18 -12.99 -35.48
N VAL A 520 -0.10 -13.03 -36.81
CA VAL A 520 0.52 -14.16 -37.54
C VAL A 520 1.98 -14.34 -37.12
N HIS A 521 2.75 -13.24 -37.10
CA HIS A 521 4.14 -13.29 -36.68
C HIS A 521 4.29 -13.80 -35.25
N LEU A 522 3.45 -13.32 -34.33
CA LEU A 522 3.40 -13.76 -32.93
C LEU A 522 3.15 -15.27 -32.81
N LEU A 523 2.10 -15.77 -33.48
CA LEU A 523 1.71 -17.19 -33.39
C LEU A 523 2.70 -18.14 -34.09
N ASN A 524 3.48 -17.65 -35.06
CA ASN A 524 4.53 -18.41 -35.73
C ASN A 524 5.76 -18.67 -34.83
N GLN A 525 5.90 -17.93 -33.73
CA GLN A 525 6.96 -18.18 -32.75
C GLN A 525 6.69 -19.43 -31.89
N TYR A 526 5.46 -19.96 -31.92
CA TYR A 526 5.06 -21.14 -31.15
C TYR A 526 5.18 -22.40 -32.00
N THR A 527 5.74 -23.44 -31.39
CA THR A 527 5.81 -24.78 -32.00
C THR A 527 4.44 -25.46 -31.93
N LEU A 528 4.09 -26.21 -32.98
CA LEU A 528 2.81 -26.89 -33.06
C LEU A 528 2.85 -28.23 -32.34
N LEU A 529 1.92 -28.47 -31.42
CA LEU A 529 1.76 -29.78 -30.76
C LEU A 529 1.55 -30.90 -31.79
N ASP A 530 0.79 -30.60 -32.85
CA ASP A 530 0.47 -31.56 -33.92
C ASP A 530 1.69 -31.93 -34.79
N SER A 531 2.83 -31.24 -34.61
CA SER A 531 4.10 -31.51 -35.29
C SER A 531 5.14 -32.22 -34.42
N VAL A 532 4.84 -32.47 -33.14
CA VAL A 532 5.71 -33.23 -32.23
C VAL A 532 5.46 -34.72 -32.46
N VAL A 533 6.28 -35.32 -33.32
CA VAL A 533 6.38 -36.78 -33.42
C VAL A 533 7.00 -37.28 -32.11
N ILE A 534 6.21 -37.95 -31.27
CA ILE A 534 6.74 -38.78 -30.19
C ILE A 534 7.40 -39.97 -30.88
N VAL A 535 8.73 -39.97 -30.96
CA VAL A 535 9.53 -41.13 -31.37
C VAL A 535 9.75 -42.02 -30.16
#